data_AF-A0AAD5ERM0-F1
#
_entry.id   AF-A0AAD5ERM0-F1
#
_cell.length_a   1.000
_cell.length_b   1.000
_cell.length_c   1.000
_cell.angle_alpha   90.00
_cell.angle_beta   90.00
_cell.angle_gamma   90.00
#
_symmetry.space_group_name_H-M   'P 1'
#
loop_
_entity.id
_entity.type
_entity.pdbx_description
1 polymer ?
#
loop_
_entity_poly.entity_id
_entity_poly.type
_entity_poly.pdbx_seq_one_letter_code
_entity_poly.pdbx_strand_id
1 'polypeptide(L)'
;MKAILMTSYQPNMLLPFQLGVNSPGGVEPAIFLLYEAIIGPNEANFQQLASIDLANAFNSVDRASIAASVAMYAPTFYKAAAWAYNDPSILVTEDGSAIASAKGVRQGDPLGPLLFSLAFRPTLEALARKLPRATLVAYLDDLYILNKAPQGSLEAAKEVLKGSPFSLNLAKSKEKAIEDLKLEGLKALGTYIGPIRPRRAFLQDKLATLQEALEALQDLPKQHSLLLLRGSIQLLLRHLQRQLDPIGLEDLWEEADTLIREAILALVARSPSECPKEPNPSLIALPVREGGLGIPLHKDLAHELFQAAKEASQPTLDLIRKPLAQPTLDQSQPNQGQPRLGKTAQQVLKEANKARLAVFLEDLPASYRHARLENASYLGRKWLGVLPTQKALSFADSEVTEALRSRLFYPIKPISLPCSSCGAIAALGHQDTCKGANRRWIARHDAITRAFIRALSSQPILEVEKEPLVHPETSLRADFAVTLGNSRYYYDIQIVAISKDSAKEDPYSTLREAAEEKRRKYRSLGAFFQPLIFSAGGLMDLETAKAYQKLQDLLGPFAANQLDSSISLALMRTRATSAASIARDPPSGLARSLWNSPRRSS
;
A
#
# COMPACT_ATOMS: atom_id res chain seq x y z
N MET A 1 2.51 -25.85 -4.40
CA MET A 1 3.29 -25.17 -5.47
C MET A 1 4.10 -23.96 -4.98
N LYS A 2 3.50 -22.87 -4.44
CA LYS A 2 4.28 -21.68 -3.98
C LYS A 2 5.38 -22.01 -2.96
N ALA A 3 5.08 -22.82 -1.94
CA ALA A 3 6.06 -23.24 -0.94
C ALA A 3 7.25 -23.98 -1.58
N ILE A 4 6.97 -24.91 -2.50
CA ILE A 4 7.99 -25.69 -3.23
C ILE A 4 8.90 -24.74 -4.04
N LEU A 5 8.31 -23.77 -4.75
CA LEU A 5 9.08 -22.76 -5.48
C LEU A 5 10.03 -21.99 -4.56
N MET A 6 9.55 -21.54 -3.40
CA MET A 6 10.37 -20.80 -2.43
C MET A 6 11.50 -21.64 -1.82
N THR A 7 11.28 -22.93 -1.60
CA THR A 7 12.28 -23.80 -0.93
C THR A 7 13.26 -24.46 -1.88
N SER A 8 12.87 -24.68 -3.14
CA SER A 8 13.62 -25.55 -4.05
C SER A 8 14.24 -24.82 -5.24
N TYR A 9 13.86 -23.56 -5.51
CA TYR A 9 14.43 -22.79 -6.61
C TYR A 9 15.90 -22.46 -6.37
N GLN A 10 16.73 -22.65 -7.39
CA GLN A 10 18.13 -22.25 -7.40
C GLN A 10 18.39 -21.37 -8.64
N PRO A 11 19.17 -20.26 -8.52
CA PRO A 11 19.39 -19.34 -9.64
C PRO A 11 19.99 -19.97 -10.89
N ASN A 12 20.82 -21.00 -10.75
CA ASN A 12 21.46 -21.71 -11.87
C ASN A 12 20.50 -22.57 -12.72
N MET A 13 19.28 -22.81 -12.24
CA MET A 13 18.24 -23.54 -12.98
C MET A 13 17.84 -22.81 -14.27
N LEU A 14 17.89 -21.48 -14.28
CA LEU A 14 17.62 -20.64 -15.44
C LEU A 14 18.90 -19.94 -15.92
N LEU A 15 18.87 -19.43 -17.15
CA LEU A 15 19.95 -18.62 -17.68
C LEU A 15 19.94 -17.24 -16.99
N PRO A 16 21.10 -16.58 -16.80
CA PRO A 16 21.17 -15.28 -16.12
C PRO A 16 20.36 -14.18 -16.82
N PHE A 17 20.04 -14.38 -18.09
CA PHE A 17 19.22 -13.48 -18.90
C PHE A 17 17.77 -13.95 -19.11
N GLN A 18 17.30 -14.94 -18.36
CA GLN A 18 15.86 -15.23 -18.22
C GLN A 18 15.38 -14.67 -16.88
N LEU A 19 14.63 -13.58 -16.93
CA LEU A 19 14.24 -12.76 -15.77
C LEU A 19 12.82 -13.03 -15.26
N GLY A 20 12.08 -13.93 -15.91
CA GLY A 20 10.66 -14.18 -15.63
C GLY A 20 10.37 -14.87 -14.30
N VAL A 21 11.37 -15.41 -13.59
CA VAL A 21 11.16 -16.21 -12.37
C VAL A 21 12.20 -15.86 -11.31
N ASN A 22 11.72 -15.28 -10.21
CA ASN A 22 12.51 -15.00 -9.00
C ASN A 22 13.81 -14.20 -9.27
N SER A 23 13.81 -13.35 -10.29
CA SER A 23 14.97 -12.51 -10.63
C SER A 23 14.91 -11.16 -9.90
N PRO A 24 16.00 -10.72 -9.26
CA PRO A 24 16.06 -9.42 -8.60
C PRO A 24 15.72 -8.27 -9.57
N GLY A 25 14.79 -7.41 -9.18
CA GLY A 25 14.33 -6.28 -10.02
C GLY A 25 13.28 -6.66 -11.07
N GLY A 26 12.98 -7.95 -11.27
CA GLY A 26 12.00 -8.41 -12.25
C GLY A 26 12.32 -7.92 -13.67
N VAL A 27 11.46 -7.07 -14.22
CA VAL A 27 11.63 -6.46 -15.56
C VAL A 27 12.66 -5.34 -15.61
N GLU A 28 13.03 -4.75 -14.46
CA GLU A 28 13.87 -3.54 -14.40
C GLU A 28 15.24 -3.74 -15.09
N PRO A 29 15.98 -4.85 -14.88
CA PRO A 29 17.25 -5.06 -15.58
C PRO A 29 17.09 -5.11 -17.11
N ALA A 30 16.03 -5.74 -17.62
CA ALA A 30 15.78 -5.73 -19.07
C ALA A 30 15.52 -4.30 -19.56
N ILE A 31 14.67 -3.54 -18.86
CA ILE A 31 14.37 -2.14 -19.20
C ILE A 31 15.65 -1.29 -19.22
N PHE A 32 16.51 -1.40 -18.20
CA PHE A 32 17.73 -0.60 -18.14
C PHE A 32 18.79 -1.02 -19.16
N LEU A 33 18.88 -2.31 -19.51
CA LEU A 33 19.72 -2.77 -20.62
C LEU A 33 19.29 -2.13 -21.95
N LEU A 34 17.98 -2.14 -22.22
CA LEU A 34 17.40 -1.52 -23.42
C LEU A 34 17.57 0.01 -23.40
N TYR A 35 17.39 0.63 -22.23
CA TYR A 35 17.59 2.06 -22.02
C TYR A 35 19.03 2.49 -22.33
N GLU A 36 20.04 1.77 -21.86
CA GLU A 36 21.45 2.08 -22.12
C GLU A 36 21.82 2.00 -23.60
N ALA A 37 21.21 1.05 -24.33
CA ALA A 37 21.43 0.88 -25.76
C ALA A 37 20.74 1.97 -26.59
N ILE A 38 19.50 2.33 -26.24
CA ILE A 38 18.69 3.27 -27.02
C ILE A 38 19.00 4.72 -26.63
N ILE A 39 18.91 5.08 -25.36
CA ILE A 39 19.02 6.48 -24.88
C ILE A 39 20.37 6.74 -24.21
N GLY A 40 21.00 5.72 -23.63
CA GLY A 40 22.29 5.83 -23.00
C GLY A 40 23.46 5.96 -23.99
N PRO A 41 24.70 5.92 -23.47
CA PRO A 41 25.91 6.04 -24.27
C PRO A 41 26.14 4.88 -25.25
N ASN A 42 25.39 3.77 -25.11
CA ASN A 42 25.57 2.55 -25.89
C ASN A 42 27.04 2.09 -25.96
N GLU A 43 27.72 2.01 -24.81
CA GLU A 43 29.14 1.64 -24.71
C GLU A 43 29.46 0.28 -25.35
N ALA A 44 28.48 -0.62 -25.40
CA ALA A 44 28.61 -1.92 -26.04
C ALA A 44 28.56 -1.86 -27.59
N ASN A 45 28.25 -0.68 -28.15
CA ASN A 45 28.13 -0.39 -29.58
C ASN A 45 27.12 -1.31 -30.30
N PHE A 46 25.96 -1.53 -29.69
CA PHE A 46 24.86 -2.26 -30.33
C PHE A 46 24.36 -1.47 -31.53
N GLN A 47 24.15 -2.15 -32.65
CA GLN A 47 23.67 -1.54 -33.90
C GLN A 47 22.17 -1.82 -34.08
N GLN A 48 21.67 -2.90 -33.49
CA GLN A 48 20.33 -3.42 -33.76
C GLN A 48 19.69 -4.00 -32.49
N LEU A 49 18.34 -3.92 -32.43
CA LEU A 49 17.49 -4.57 -31.44
C LEU A 49 16.40 -5.39 -32.13
N ALA A 50 16.31 -6.68 -31.79
CA ALA A 50 15.17 -7.52 -32.14
C ALA A 50 14.29 -7.76 -30.91
N SER A 51 12.99 -7.53 -31.06
CA SER A 51 11.94 -7.96 -30.13
C SER A 51 11.29 -9.20 -30.71
N ILE A 52 11.40 -10.32 -30.02
CA ILE A 52 10.92 -11.63 -30.43
C ILE A 52 9.69 -11.98 -29.59
N ASP A 53 8.57 -12.23 -30.26
CA ASP A 53 7.31 -12.64 -29.66
C ASP A 53 6.99 -14.08 -30.05
N LEU A 54 6.55 -14.88 -29.09
CA LEU A 54 6.22 -16.29 -29.30
C LEU A 54 4.71 -16.49 -29.46
N ALA A 55 4.31 -17.23 -30.49
CA ALA A 55 2.90 -17.53 -30.72
C ALA A 55 2.38 -18.53 -29.67
N ASN A 56 1.38 -18.09 -28.88
CA ASN A 56 0.69 -18.92 -27.89
C ASN A 56 1.65 -19.62 -26.90
N ALA A 57 2.67 -18.88 -26.44
CA ALA A 57 3.88 -19.43 -25.80
C ALA A 57 3.60 -20.40 -24.64
N PHE A 58 2.69 -20.03 -23.74
CA PHE A 58 2.37 -20.83 -22.56
C PHE A 58 1.65 -22.14 -22.91
N ASN A 59 0.83 -22.15 -23.97
CA ASN A 59 0.01 -23.31 -24.34
C ASN A 59 0.67 -24.22 -25.39
N SER A 60 1.68 -23.73 -26.12
CA SER A 60 2.26 -24.41 -27.28
C SER A 60 3.32 -25.45 -26.93
N VAL A 61 4.04 -25.25 -25.83
CA VAL A 61 5.12 -26.15 -25.41
C VAL A 61 4.59 -27.53 -25.03
N ASP A 62 5.25 -28.58 -25.50
CA ASP A 62 4.83 -29.96 -25.21
C ASP A 62 5.27 -30.42 -23.81
N ARG A 63 4.49 -31.34 -23.22
CA ARG A 63 4.75 -31.88 -21.88
C ARG A 63 6.07 -32.64 -21.77
N ALA A 64 6.49 -33.30 -22.84
CA ALA A 64 7.72 -34.08 -22.85
C ALA A 64 8.95 -33.16 -22.78
N SER A 65 8.96 -32.05 -23.52
CA SER A 65 9.97 -31.00 -23.46
C SER A 65 10.04 -30.36 -22.08
N ILE A 66 8.89 -30.07 -21.46
CA ILE A 66 8.86 -29.60 -20.06
C ILE A 66 9.51 -30.64 -19.15
N ALA A 67 9.08 -31.91 -19.23
CA ALA A 67 9.59 -32.97 -18.36
C ALA A 67 11.11 -33.19 -18.54
N ALA A 68 11.59 -33.17 -19.79
CA ALA A 68 13.01 -33.30 -20.12
C ALA A 68 13.82 -32.13 -19.55
N SER A 69 13.38 -30.89 -19.75
CA SER A 69 14.04 -29.71 -19.20
C SER A 69 14.02 -29.68 -17.67
N VAL A 70 12.93 -30.10 -17.03
CA VAL A 70 12.86 -30.20 -15.57
C VAL A 70 13.84 -31.24 -15.05
N ALA A 71 13.87 -32.43 -15.66
CA ALA A 71 14.79 -33.49 -15.27
C ALA A 71 16.26 -33.05 -15.41
N MET A 72 16.57 -32.28 -16.45
CA MET A 72 17.93 -31.81 -16.74
C MET A 72 18.37 -30.65 -15.85
N TYR A 73 17.56 -29.60 -15.73
CA TYR A 73 17.98 -28.32 -15.13
C TYR A 73 17.42 -28.08 -13.74
N ALA A 74 16.34 -28.74 -13.35
CA ALA A 74 15.65 -28.52 -12.07
C ALA A 74 15.06 -29.81 -11.48
N PRO A 75 15.86 -30.87 -11.28
CA PRO A 75 15.36 -32.21 -10.94
C PRO A 75 14.57 -32.25 -9.62
N THR A 76 14.83 -31.32 -8.71
CA THR A 76 14.07 -31.15 -7.45
C THR A 76 12.60 -30.85 -7.67
N PHE A 77 12.23 -30.27 -8.81
CA PHE A 77 10.85 -29.97 -9.19
C PHE A 77 10.16 -31.12 -9.94
N TYR A 78 10.89 -32.17 -10.35
CA TYR A 78 10.36 -33.21 -11.24
C TYR A 78 9.11 -33.87 -10.68
N LYS A 79 9.12 -34.29 -9.41
CA LYS A 79 7.96 -34.94 -8.77
C LYS A 79 6.73 -34.02 -8.73
N ALA A 80 6.94 -32.75 -8.41
CA ALA A 80 5.86 -31.77 -8.34
C ALA A 80 5.31 -31.45 -9.74
N ALA A 81 6.18 -31.30 -10.74
CA ALA A 81 5.80 -31.09 -12.13
C ALA A 81 5.04 -32.30 -12.69
N ALA A 82 5.56 -33.51 -12.49
CA ALA A 82 4.94 -34.76 -12.94
C ALA A 82 3.55 -34.95 -12.33
N TRP A 83 3.43 -34.82 -11.00
CA TRP A 83 2.13 -34.90 -10.32
C TRP A 83 1.12 -33.90 -10.89
N ALA A 84 1.59 -32.70 -11.24
CA ALA A 84 0.69 -31.63 -11.66
C ALA A 84 0.35 -31.67 -13.15
N TYR A 85 1.21 -32.25 -14.00
CA TYR A 85 1.15 -32.05 -15.46
C TYR A 85 1.22 -33.32 -16.31
N ASN A 86 1.48 -34.50 -15.73
CA ASN A 86 1.50 -35.75 -16.52
C ASN A 86 0.11 -36.11 -17.04
N ASP A 87 -0.93 -35.87 -16.25
CA ASP A 87 -2.31 -36.11 -16.67
C ASP A 87 -2.94 -34.81 -17.20
N PRO A 88 -3.65 -34.86 -18.35
CA PRO A 88 -4.38 -33.70 -18.86
C PRO A 88 -5.41 -33.21 -17.85
N SER A 89 -5.38 -31.92 -17.52
CA SER A 89 -6.44 -31.30 -16.72
C SER A 89 -7.63 -30.96 -17.63
N ILE A 90 -8.86 -31.15 -17.15
CA ILE A 90 -10.06 -30.75 -17.91
C ILE A 90 -10.31 -29.26 -17.74
N LEU A 91 -10.34 -28.52 -18.84
CA LEU A 91 -10.77 -27.14 -18.93
C LEU A 91 -12.25 -27.12 -19.28
N VAL A 92 -13.07 -26.49 -18.46
CA VAL A 92 -14.49 -26.29 -18.74
C VAL A 92 -14.68 -24.89 -19.31
N THR A 93 -15.28 -24.80 -20.49
CA THR A 93 -15.59 -23.54 -21.17
C THR A 93 -16.91 -22.94 -20.67
N GLU A 94 -17.19 -21.69 -21.02
CA GLU A 94 -18.38 -20.96 -20.57
C GLU A 94 -19.70 -21.64 -20.98
N ASP A 95 -19.72 -22.27 -22.15
CA ASP A 95 -20.85 -23.06 -22.66
C ASP A 95 -20.94 -24.48 -22.04
N GLY A 96 -20.08 -24.81 -21.09
CA GLY A 96 -20.04 -26.10 -20.41
C GLY A 96 -19.30 -27.20 -21.18
N SER A 97 -18.71 -26.92 -22.34
CA SER A 97 -17.88 -27.89 -23.06
C SER A 97 -16.56 -28.17 -22.32
N ALA A 98 -15.92 -29.30 -22.61
CA ALA A 98 -14.70 -29.74 -21.93
C ALA A 98 -13.55 -29.94 -22.91
N ILE A 99 -12.39 -29.36 -22.60
CA ILE A 99 -11.15 -29.49 -23.37
C ILE A 99 -10.05 -30.05 -22.46
N ALA A 100 -9.38 -31.11 -22.88
CA ALA A 100 -8.23 -31.64 -22.15
C ALA A 100 -6.97 -30.78 -22.38
N SER A 101 -6.44 -30.18 -21.30
CA SER A 101 -5.17 -29.44 -21.29
C SER A 101 -3.97 -30.40 -21.28
N ALA A 102 -3.68 -30.98 -22.45
CA ALA A 102 -2.59 -31.94 -22.64
C ALA A 102 -1.25 -31.29 -23.06
N LYS A 103 -1.23 -29.99 -23.37
CA LYS A 103 -0.02 -29.22 -23.73
C LYS A 103 0.07 -27.94 -22.92
N GLY A 104 1.28 -27.39 -22.82
CA GLY A 104 1.54 -26.07 -22.28
C GLY A 104 1.36 -25.93 -20.77
N VAL A 105 1.98 -24.94 -20.14
CA VAL A 105 1.81 -24.73 -18.70
C VAL A 105 0.46 -24.05 -18.41
N ARG A 106 -0.13 -24.31 -17.24
CA ARG A 106 -1.42 -23.72 -16.87
C ARG A 106 -1.23 -22.26 -16.44
N GLN A 107 -1.97 -21.34 -17.06
CA GLN A 107 -2.03 -19.96 -16.60
C GLN A 107 -2.67 -19.90 -15.20
N GLY A 108 -2.02 -19.19 -14.27
CA GLY A 108 -2.41 -19.15 -12.86
C GLY A 108 -1.75 -20.21 -11.97
N ASP A 109 -1.07 -21.22 -12.54
CA ASP A 109 -0.25 -22.16 -11.75
C ASP A 109 1.04 -21.47 -11.28
N PRO A 110 1.34 -21.42 -9.97
CA PRO A 110 2.57 -20.83 -9.47
C PRO A 110 3.86 -21.47 -10.02
N LEU A 111 3.85 -22.73 -10.46
CA LEU A 111 5.01 -23.36 -11.12
C LEU A 111 5.07 -23.08 -12.63
N GLY A 112 3.97 -22.64 -13.25
CA GLY A 112 3.87 -22.47 -14.70
C GLY A 112 4.99 -21.63 -15.31
N PRO A 113 5.28 -20.42 -14.79
CA PRO A 113 6.38 -19.59 -15.29
C PRO A 113 7.76 -20.27 -15.25
N LEU A 114 8.05 -21.05 -14.20
CA LEU A 114 9.31 -21.80 -14.08
C LEU A 114 9.39 -22.92 -15.12
N LEU A 115 8.33 -23.71 -15.24
CA LEU A 115 8.28 -24.81 -16.21
C LEU A 115 8.40 -24.31 -17.66
N PHE A 116 7.74 -23.19 -17.97
CA PHE A 116 7.90 -22.51 -19.25
C PHE A 116 9.35 -22.09 -19.48
N SER A 117 9.95 -21.39 -18.50
CA SER A 117 11.31 -20.87 -18.60
C SER A 117 12.36 -21.99 -18.74
N LEU A 118 12.16 -23.12 -18.06
CA LEU A 118 13.00 -24.33 -18.19
C LEU A 118 12.87 -24.95 -19.58
N ALA A 119 11.66 -25.04 -20.13
CA ALA A 119 11.45 -25.55 -21.47
C ALA A 119 11.99 -24.61 -22.55
N PHE A 120 12.00 -23.29 -22.30
CA PHE A 120 12.54 -22.28 -23.22
C PHE A 120 14.07 -22.16 -23.17
N ARG A 121 14.70 -22.63 -22.10
CA ARG A 121 16.15 -22.57 -21.89
C ARG A 121 16.99 -23.12 -23.05
N PRO A 122 16.74 -24.33 -23.61
CA PRO A 122 17.53 -24.84 -24.74
C PRO A 122 17.49 -23.94 -25.98
N THR A 123 16.33 -23.32 -26.25
CA THR A 123 16.16 -22.36 -27.35
C THR A 123 17.01 -21.11 -27.11
N LEU A 124 17.00 -20.57 -25.89
CA LEU A 124 17.83 -19.44 -25.49
C LEU A 124 19.33 -19.74 -25.60
N GLU A 125 19.77 -20.94 -25.19
CA GLU A 125 21.16 -21.40 -25.34
C GLU A 125 21.56 -21.52 -26.82
N ALA A 126 20.67 -22.02 -27.68
CA ALA A 126 20.90 -22.10 -29.12
C ALA A 126 21.00 -20.71 -29.79
N LEU A 127 20.13 -19.78 -29.40
CA LEU A 127 20.18 -18.39 -29.88
C LEU A 127 21.48 -17.70 -29.47
N ALA A 128 21.88 -17.83 -28.21
CA ALA A 128 23.10 -17.20 -27.72
C ALA A 128 24.37 -17.76 -28.39
N ARG A 129 24.39 -19.07 -28.72
CA ARG A 129 25.47 -19.67 -29.52
C ARG A 129 25.48 -19.15 -30.96
N LYS A 130 24.31 -18.96 -31.56
CA LYS A 130 24.18 -18.47 -32.94
C LYS A 130 24.49 -16.99 -33.09
N LEU A 131 24.28 -16.22 -32.02
CA LEU A 131 24.49 -14.77 -31.97
C LEU A 131 25.55 -14.41 -30.91
N PRO A 132 26.83 -14.81 -31.10
CA PRO A 132 27.89 -14.59 -30.10
C PRO A 132 28.24 -13.11 -29.89
N ARG A 133 27.79 -12.23 -30.79
CA ARG A 133 27.96 -10.77 -30.71
C ARG A 133 26.73 -10.05 -30.15
N ALA A 134 25.72 -10.81 -29.69
CA ALA A 134 24.50 -10.26 -29.13
C ALA A 134 24.41 -10.47 -27.62
N THR A 135 23.69 -9.58 -26.97
CA THR A 135 23.22 -9.73 -25.59
C THR A 135 21.73 -10.03 -25.63
N LEU A 136 21.32 -11.15 -25.04
CA LEU A 136 19.93 -11.56 -24.94
C LEU A 136 19.39 -11.14 -23.57
N VAL A 137 18.11 -10.79 -23.52
CA VAL A 137 17.36 -10.71 -22.27
C VAL A 137 15.92 -11.13 -22.51
N ALA A 138 15.43 -12.05 -21.71
CA ALA A 138 14.07 -12.55 -21.76
C ALA A 138 13.36 -12.29 -20.44
N TYR A 139 12.10 -11.90 -20.50
CA TYR A 139 11.19 -11.95 -19.36
C TYR A 139 10.04 -12.87 -19.74
N LEU A 140 10.13 -14.13 -19.31
CA LEU A 140 9.27 -15.20 -19.83
C LEU A 140 9.42 -15.31 -21.36
N ASP A 141 8.35 -15.09 -22.11
CA ASP A 141 8.28 -15.15 -23.56
C ASP A 141 8.71 -13.85 -24.27
N ASP A 142 8.70 -12.71 -23.58
CA ASP A 142 9.21 -11.45 -24.11
C ASP A 142 10.74 -11.51 -24.23
N LEU A 143 11.26 -11.77 -25.43
CA LEU A 143 12.69 -11.87 -25.70
C LEU A 143 13.19 -10.65 -26.48
N TYR A 144 14.22 -10.00 -25.96
CA TYR A 144 14.96 -8.93 -26.61
C TYR A 144 16.39 -9.37 -26.92
N ILE A 145 16.86 -9.05 -28.13
CA ILE A 145 18.20 -9.36 -28.62
C ILE A 145 18.86 -8.06 -29.05
N LEU A 146 19.88 -7.62 -28.33
CA LEU A 146 20.71 -6.47 -28.69
C LEU A 146 21.97 -6.97 -29.41
N ASN A 147 22.14 -6.60 -30.67
CA ASN A 147 23.21 -7.13 -31.51
C ASN A 147 24.17 -6.03 -31.97
N LYS A 148 25.47 -6.35 -31.98
CA LYS A 148 26.51 -5.47 -32.55
C LYS A 148 26.58 -5.57 -34.08
N ALA A 149 25.96 -6.59 -34.68
CA ALA A 149 25.73 -6.66 -36.11
C ALA A 149 24.50 -5.81 -36.49
N PRO A 150 24.49 -5.17 -37.68
CA PRO A 150 23.40 -4.27 -38.08
C PRO A 150 22.07 -4.98 -38.37
N GLN A 151 22.09 -6.30 -38.62
CA GLN A 151 20.90 -7.09 -38.98
C GLN A 151 21.14 -8.59 -38.76
N GLY A 152 20.06 -9.38 -38.87
CA GLY A 152 20.09 -10.84 -38.89
C GLY A 152 19.75 -11.51 -37.56
N SER A 153 19.37 -10.74 -36.53
CA SER A 153 18.92 -11.30 -35.25
C SER A 153 17.57 -11.99 -35.42
N LEU A 154 16.65 -11.40 -36.19
CA LEU A 154 15.34 -11.99 -36.47
C LEU A 154 15.45 -13.26 -37.33
N GLU A 155 16.32 -13.29 -38.33
CA GLU A 155 16.58 -14.45 -39.18
C GLU A 155 17.18 -15.59 -38.37
N ALA A 156 18.17 -15.29 -37.52
CA ALA A 156 18.73 -16.26 -36.59
C ALA A 156 17.65 -16.81 -35.64
N ALA A 157 16.77 -15.95 -35.14
CA ALA A 157 15.64 -16.35 -34.30
C ALA A 157 14.66 -17.28 -35.04
N LYS A 158 14.27 -16.93 -36.28
CA LYS A 158 13.44 -17.80 -37.14
C LYS A 158 14.07 -19.19 -37.30
N GLU A 159 15.36 -19.25 -37.59
CA GLU A 159 16.05 -20.52 -37.83
C GLU A 159 16.16 -21.38 -36.56
N VAL A 160 16.46 -20.78 -35.41
CA VAL A 160 16.53 -21.53 -34.14
C VAL A 160 15.15 -21.99 -33.70
N LEU A 161 14.12 -21.14 -33.82
CA LEU A 161 12.76 -21.47 -33.40
C LEU A 161 12.12 -22.57 -34.25
N LYS A 162 12.48 -22.70 -35.54
CA LYS A 162 12.04 -23.81 -36.40
C LYS A 162 12.36 -25.20 -35.82
N GLY A 163 13.48 -25.31 -35.10
CA GLY A 163 13.90 -26.56 -34.44
C GLY A 163 13.50 -26.66 -32.96
N SER A 164 12.68 -25.73 -32.47
CA SER A 164 12.29 -25.63 -31.07
C SER A 164 10.81 -25.98 -30.87
N PRO A 165 10.37 -26.29 -29.63
CA PRO A 165 8.94 -26.49 -29.35
C PRO A 165 8.12 -25.19 -29.37
N PHE A 166 8.74 -24.03 -29.64
CA PHE A 166 8.10 -22.73 -29.71
C PHE A 166 8.00 -22.22 -31.13
N SER A 167 6.92 -21.48 -31.42
CA SER A 167 6.69 -20.87 -32.73
C SER A 167 6.87 -19.36 -32.64
N LEU A 168 7.55 -18.78 -33.62
CA LEU A 168 7.72 -17.33 -33.74
C LEU A 168 6.42 -16.66 -34.20
N ASN A 169 6.03 -15.57 -33.55
CA ASN A 169 4.97 -14.69 -34.04
C ASN A 169 5.56 -13.60 -34.94
N LEU A 170 5.58 -13.85 -36.25
CA LEU A 170 6.14 -12.92 -37.24
C LEU A 170 5.44 -11.57 -37.29
N ALA A 171 4.15 -11.50 -36.97
CA ALA A 171 3.39 -10.25 -37.01
C ALA A 171 3.76 -9.30 -35.86
N LYS A 172 4.23 -9.85 -34.73
CA LYS A 172 4.60 -9.08 -33.54
C LYS A 172 6.10 -8.96 -33.34
N SER A 173 6.88 -9.87 -33.91
CA SER A 173 8.34 -9.84 -33.85
C SER A 173 8.90 -8.78 -34.79
N LYS A 174 9.84 -7.97 -34.31
CA LYS A 174 10.39 -6.83 -35.04
C LYS A 174 11.89 -6.73 -34.85
N GLU A 175 12.58 -6.26 -35.86
CA GLU A 175 14.02 -5.94 -35.85
C GLU A 175 14.16 -4.48 -36.30
N LYS A 176 14.86 -3.66 -35.50
CA LYS A 176 15.05 -2.23 -35.73
C LYS A 176 16.49 -1.81 -35.42
N ALA A 177 17.02 -0.84 -36.17
CA ALA A 177 18.30 -0.24 -35.84
C ALA A 177 18.19 0.58 -34.55
N ILE A 178 19.28 0.63 -33.78
CA ILE A 178 19.34 1.43 -32.55
C ILE A 178 19.16 2.94 -32.86
N GLU A 179 19.69 3.41 -33.99
CA GLU A 179 19.53 4.81 -34.43
C GLU A 179 18.08 5.17 -34.71
N ASP A 180 17.29 4.27 -35.31
CA ASP A 180 15.85 4.49 -35.51
C ASP A 180 15.13 4.53 -34.17
N LEU A 181 15.50 3.65 -33.23
CA LEU A 181 14.92 3.61 -31.89
C LEU A 181 15.24 4.84 -31.04
N LYS A 182 16.36 5.54 -31.30
CA LYS A 182 16.64 6.85 -30.68
C LYS A 182 15.63 7.92 -31.09
N LEU A 183 15.10 7.83 -32.31
CA LEU A 183 14.14 8.78 -32.88
C LEU A 183 12.69 8.38 -32.61
N GLU A 184 12.39 7.09 -32.62
CA GLU A 184 11.04 6.56 -32.46
C GLU A 184 10.74 6.16 -31.02
N GLY A 185 11.67 5.49 -30.35
CA GLY A 185 11.47 4.83 -29.07
C GLY A 185 10.89 3.41 -29.17
N LEU A 186 10.71 2.77 -28.01
CA LEU A 186 10.28 1.39 -27.84
C LEU A 186 9.34 1.29 -26.62
N LYS A 187 8.15 0.71 -26.82
CA LYS A 187 7.30 0.22 -25.74
C LYS A 187 7.79 -1.19 -25.36
N ALA A 188 8.23 -1.38 -24.12
CA ALA A 188 8.76 -2.65 -23.63
C ALA A 188 8.36 -2.88 -22.17
N LEU A 189 7.92 -4.10 -21.84
CA LEU A 189 7.68 -4.56 -20.47
C LEU A 189 6.85 -3.59 -19.59
N GLY A 190 5.85 -2.95 -20.19
CA GLY A 190 4.94 -2.01 -19.49
C GLY A 190 5.43 -0.56 -19.40
N THR A 191 6.60 -0.22 -19.95
CA THR A 191 7.14 1.16 -19.98
C THR A 191 7.47 1.65 -21.39
N TYR A 192 7.99 2.87 -21.49
CA TYR A 192 8.48 3.50 -22.71
C TYR A 192 9.96 3.87 -22.59
N ILE A 193 10.76 3.52 -23.59
CA ILE A 193 12.18 3.87 -23.70
C ILE A 193 12.36 4.64 -25.01
N GLY A 194 12.76 5.91 -24.96
CA GLY A 194 12.80 6.69 -26.18
C GLY A 194 12.86 8.20 -25.93
N PRO A 195 12.71 8.99 -27.01
CA PRO A 195 12.77 10.44 -26.95
C PRO A 195 11.58 11.03 -26.20
N ILE A 196 11.76 12.28 -25.75
CA ILE A 196 10.86 12.94 -24.81
C ILE A 196 9.42 13.05 -25.31
N ARG A 197 9.20 13.36 -26.59
CA ARG A 197 7.84 13.62 -27.12
C ARG A 197 6.95 12.35 -27.07
N PRO A 198 7.34 11.21 -27.65
CA PRO A 198 6.57 9.97 -27.48
C PRO A 198 6.51 9.46 -26.04
N ARG A 199 7.56 9.69 -25.24
CA ARG A 199 7.59 9.32 -23.82
C ARG A 199 6.55 10.09 -23.00
N ARG A 200 6.40 11.39 -23.26
CA ARG A 200 5.34 12.23 -22.68
C ARG A 200 3.96 11.74 -23.07
N ALA A 201 3.73 11.48 -24.35
CA ALA A 201 2.46 10.92 -24.83
C ALA A 201 2.11 9.59 -24.13
N PHE A 202 3.10 8.72 -23.93
CA PHE A 202 2.90 7.47 -23.19
C PHE A 202 2.48 7.72 -21.74
N LEU A 203 3.11 8.67 -21.02
CA LEU A 203 2.71 8.97 -19.65
C LEU A 203 1.33 9.63 -19.61
N GLN A 204 1.00 10.52 -20.55
CA GLN A 204 -0.32 11.13 -20.68
C GLN A 204 -1.43 10.07 -20.85
N ASP A 205 -1.21 9.05 -21.69
CA ASP A 205 -2.16 7.92 -21.82
C ASP A 205 -2.37 7.20 -20.48
N LYS A 206 -1.31 7.07 -19.67
CA LYS A 206 -1.39 6.45 -18.33
C LYS A 206 -2.07 7.35 -17.29
N LEU A 207 -1.92 8.66 -17.41
CA LEU A 207 -2.66 9.63 -16.60
C LEU A 207 -4.16 9.61 -16.93
N ALA A 208 -4.53 9.45 -18.20
CA ALA A 208 -5.92 9.27 -18.60
C ALA A 208 -6.54 8.01 -17.92
N THR A 209 -5.82 6.88 -17.91
CA THR A 209 -6.27 5.68 -17.17
C THR A 209 -6.37 5.93 -15.66
N LEU A 210 -5.45 6.69 -15.07
CA LEU A 210 -5.53 7.07 -13.65
C LEU A 210 -6.77 7.94 -13.40
N GLN A 211 -7.03 8.92 -14.26
CA GLN A 211 -8.20 9.80 -14.17
C GLN A 211 -9.50 8.99 -14.26
N GLU A 212 -9.66 8.10 -15.23
CA GLU A 212 -10.83 7.21 -15.34
C GLU A 212 -11.05 6.40 -14.05
N ALA A 213 -9.96 5.87 -13.47
CA ALA A 213 -10.05 5.12 -12.23
C ALA A 213 -10.45 6.00 -11.03
N LEU A 214 -10.03 7.26 -11.00
CA LEU A 214 -10.41 8.24 -9.97
C LEU A 214 -11.85 8.72 -10.13
N GLU A 215 -12.33 8.89 -11.37
CA GLU A 215 -13.72 9.23 -11.67
C GLU A 215 -14.66 8.11 -11.21
N ALA A 216 -14.31 6.85 -11.45
CA ALA A 216 -15.07 5.69 -10.97
C ALA A 216 -15.20 5.61 -9.43
N LEU A 217 -14.34 6.32 -8.68
CA LEU A 217 -14.46 6.37 -7.21
C LEU A 217 -15.61 7.24 -6.73
N GLN A 218 -16.10 8.17 -7.55
CA GLN A 218 -17.13 9.13 -7.15
C GLN A 218 -18.48 8.47 -6.92
N ASP A 219 -18.75 7.34 -7.59
CA ASP A 219 -19.99 6.58 -7.46
C ASP A 219 -20.01 5.62 -6.25
N LEU A 220 -18.86 5.45 -5.59
CA LEU A 220 -18.73 4.54 -4.46
C LEU A 220 -18.97 5.27 -3.12
N PRO A 221 -19.44 4.55 -2.08
CA PRO A 221 -19.47 5.12 -0.74
C PRO A 221 -18.06 5.54 -0.32
N LYS A 222 -17.91 6.72 0.29
CA LYS A 222 -16.62 7.39 0.51
C LYS A 222 -15.60 6.53 1.25
N GLN A 223 -16.03 5.61 2.11
CA GLN A 223 -15.13 4.67 2.79
C GLN A 223 -14.44 3.73 1.79
N HIS A 224 -15.20 3.17 0.83
CA HIS A 224 -14.66 2.32 -0.23
C HIS A 224 -13.74 3.12 -1.14
N SER A 225 -14.16 4.33 -1.53
CA SER A 225 -13.36 5.24 -2.35
C SER A 225 -12.01 5.55 -1.70
N LEU A 226 -11.98 5.87 -0.40
CA LEU A 226 -10.75 6.12 0.34
C LEU A 226 -9.84 4.88 0.41
N LEU A 227 -10.41 3.70 0.63
CA LEU A 227 -9.65 2.44 0.69
C LEU A 227 -9.03 2.10 -0.67
N LEU A 228 -9.79 2.21 -1.75
CA LEU A 228 -9.31 1.95 -3.11
C LEU A 228 -8.30 3.00 -3.56
N LEU A 229 -8.53 4.27 -3.25
CA LEU A 229 -7.59 5.34 -3.53
C LEU A 229 -6.23 5.05 -2.90
N ARG A 230 -6.20 4.76 -1.59
CA ARG A 230 -4.95 4.53 -0.83
C ARG A 230 -4.30 3.20 -1.14
N GLY A 231 -5.10 2.14 -1.30
CA GLY A 231 -4.65 0.75 -1.41
C GLY A 231 -4.43 0.25 -2.83
N SER A 232 -4.92 0.96 -3.85
CA SER A 232 -4.88 0.49 -5.25
C SER A 232 -4.61 1.60 -6.25
N ILE A 233 -5.47 2.62 -6.36
CA ILE A 233 -5.47 3.54 -7.51
C ILE A 233 -4.24 4.44 -7.54
N GLN A 234 -3.84 5.03 -6.42
CA GLN A 234 -2.58 5.80 -6.35
C GLN A 234 -1.33 4.95 -6.63
N LEU A 235 -1.43 3.62 -6.60
CA LEU A 235 -0.29 2.72 -6.84
C LEU A 235 -0.12 2.37 -8.33
N LEU A 236 -1.09 2.69 -9.19
CA LEU A 236 -1.09 2.27 -10.59
C LEU A 236 0.17 2.72 -11.34
N LEU A 237 0.68 3.93 -11.04
CA LEU A 237 1.84 4.51 -11.70
C LEU A 237 3.18 4.23 -10.98
N ARG A 238 3.16 3.55 -9.83
CA ARG A 238 4.37 3.33 -9.00
C ARG A 238 5.49 2.63 -9.77
N HIS A 239 5.16 1.69 -10.65
CA HIS A 239 6.15 0.97 -11.45
C HIS A 239 6.84 1.91 -12.45
N LEU A 240 6.12 2.88 -13.03
CA LEU A 240 6.68 3.86 -13.97
C LEU A 240 7.67 4.81 -13.29
N GLN A 241 7.45 5.20 -12.03
CA GLN A 241 8.44 5.97 -11.28
C GLN A 241 9.80 5.27 -11.12
N ARG A 242 9.84 3.95 -11.34
CA ARG A 242 11.07 3.14 -11.26
C ARG A 242 11.66 2.81 -12.62
N GLN A 243 10.93 3.01 -13.71
CA GLN A 243 11.24 2.44 -15.03
C GLN A 243 11.21 3.47 -16.17
N LEU A 244 10.41 4.52 -16.03
CA LEU A 244 10.26 5.58 -17.01
C LEU A 244 11.25 6.70 -16.67
N ASP A 245 12.11 7.06 -17.62
CA ASP A 245 13.06 8.16 -17.43
C ASP A 245 12.30 9.47 -17.14
N PRO A 246 12.50 10.07 -15.95
CA PRO A 246 11.68 11.17 -15.46
C PRO A 246 12.04 12.52 -16.08
N ILE A 247 13.17 12.64 -16.79
CA ILE A 247 13.63 13.92 -17.35
C ILE A 247 12.56 14.50 -18.29
N GLY A 248 12.12 15.73 -18.01
CA GLY A 248 11.12 16.42 -18.83
C GLY A 248 9.70 15.90 -18.67
N LEU A 249 9.40 15.15 -17.60
CA LEU A 249 8.07 14.64 -17.25
C LEU A 249 7.54 15.24 -15.91
N GLU A 250 8.23 16.23 -15.35
CA GLU A 250 7.96 16.76 -14.01
C GLU A 250 6.56 17.35 -13.87
N ASP A 251 6.07 18.01 -14.93
CA ASP A 251 4.72 18.57 -15.03
C ASP A 251 3.63 17.48 -15.09
N LEU A 252 3.89 16.37 -15.78
CA LEU A 252 2.97 15.23 -15.83
C LEU A 252 2.91 14.47 -14.49
N TRP A 253 4.02 14.39 -13.77
CA TRP A 253 4.00 13.85 -12.40
C TRP A 253 3.26 14.78 -11.43
N GLU A 254 3.36 16.09 -11.63
CA GLU A 254 2.56 17.08 -10.89
C GLU A 254 1.06 16.99 -11.23
N GLU A 255 0.72 16.72 -12.48
CA GLU A 255 -0.65 16.44 -12.91
C GLU A 255 -1.21 15.19 -12.21
N ALA A 256 -0.44 14.09 -12.12
CA ALA A 256 -0.83 12.90 -11.36
C ALA A 256 -1.15 13.23 -9.89
N ASP A 257 -0.30 14.03 -9.25
CA ASP A 257 -0.50 14.46 -7.86
C ASP A 257 -1.71 15.40 -7.71
N THR A 258 -2.02 16.17 -8.75
CA THR A 258 -3.20 17.06 -8.81
C THR A 258 -4.48 16.25 -8.92
N LEU A 259 -4.56 15.28 -9.82
CA LEU A 259 -5.71 14.37 -9.95
C LEU A 259 -6.00 13.63 -8.63
N ILE A 260 -4.96 13.12 -7.97
CA ILE A 260 -5.11 12.44 -6.67
C ILE A 260 -5.61 13.42 -5.60
N ARG A 261 -5.10 14.66 -5.59
CA ARG A 261 -5.52 15.71 -4.65
C ARG A 261 -6.97 16.13 -4.86
N GLU A 262 -7.43 16.23 -6.11
CA GLU A 262 -8.83 16.49 -6.46
C GLU A 262 -9.75 15.36 -5.99
N ALA A 263 -9.35 14.10 -6.15
CA ALA A 263 -10.09 12.96 -5.62
C ALA A 263 -10.20 13.01 -4.08
N ILE A 264 -9.14 13.43 -3.39
CA ILE A 264 -9.17 13.65 -1.93
C ILE A 264 -10.12 14.80 -1.57
N LEU A 265 -10.09 15.91 -2.32
CA LEU A 265 -11.00 17.03 -2.11
C LEU A 265 -12.47 16.62 -2.24
N ALA A 266 -12.81 15.78 -3.23
CA ALA A 266 -14.16 15.21 -3.37
C ALA A 266 -14.60 14.41 -2.14
N LEU A 267 -13.68 13.65 -1.51
CA LEU A 267 -13.97 12.92 -0.27
C LEU A 267 -14.19 13.86 0.92
N VAL A 268 -13.49 15.00 0.96
CA VAL A 268 -13.53 15.98 2.07
C VAL A 268 -14.67 17.01 1.92
N ALA A 269 -15.21 17.18 0.71
CA ALA A 269 -16.35 18.05 0.45
C ALA A 269 -17.64 17.50 1.10
N ARG A 270 -18.36 18.35 1.81
CA ARG A 270 -19.68 17.99 2.40
C ARG A 270 -20.79 18.01 1.36
N SER A 271 -20.65 18.89 0.37
CA SER A 271 -21.50 19.00 -0.82
C SER A 271 -20.66 19.61 -1.96
N PRO A 272 -21.14 19.57 -3.22
CA PRO A 272 -20.48 20.23 -4.34
C PRO A 272 -20.25 21.74 -4.11
N SER A 273 -21.14 22.40 -3.34
CA SER A 273 -21.05 23.83 -3.02
C SER A 273 -20.17 24.14 -1.81
N GLU A 274 -19.83 23.14 -0.98
CA GLU A 274 -19.01 23.27 0.23
C GLU A 274 -17.70 22.48 0.08
N CYS A 275 -16.96 22.80 -0.97
CA CYS A 275 -15.60 22.30 -1.19
C CYS A 275 -14.59 23.17 -0.42
N PRO A 276 -13.77 22.61 0.47
CA PRO A 276 -12.78 23.41 1.18
C PRO A 276 -11.61 23.82 0.28
N LYS A 277 -10.77 24.73 0.77
CA LYS A 277 -9.48 25.06 0.11
C LYS A 277 -8.60 23.82 -0.02
N GLU A 278 -7.61 23.89 -0.90
CA GLU A 278 -6.66 22.80 -1.10
C GLU A 278 -6.00 22.35 0.22
N PRO A 279 -5.85 21.03 0.44
CA PRO A 279 -5.20 20.50 1.62
C PRO A 279 -3.70 20.74 1.55
N ASN A 280 -3.04 20.81 2.71
CA ASN A 280 -1.58 20.81 2.75
C ASN A 280 -1.04 19.51 2.13
N PRO A 281 -0.26 19.56 1.03
CA PRO A 281 0.26 18.37 0.35
C PRO A 281 1.07 17.46 1.28
N SER A 282 1.73 18.03 2.30
CA SER A 282 2.47 17.25 3.29
C SER A 282 1.56 16.33 4.11
N LEU A 283 0.33 16.72 4.42
CA LEU A 283 -0.62 15.86 5.14
C LEU A 283 -1.14 14.70 4.28
N ILE A 284 -1.19 14.87 2.96
CA ILE A 284 -1.51 13.78 2.04
C ILE A 284 -0.33 12.79 2.01
N ALA A 285 0.87 13.32 1.80
CA ALA A 285 2.10 12.57 1.56
C ALA A 285 2.65 11.85 2.79
N LEU A 286 2.57 12.48 3.96
CA LEU A 286 3.16 11.95 5.18
C LEU A 286 2.63 10.56 5.51
N PRO A 287 3.49 9.64 5.99
CA PRO A 287 3.04 8.32 6.40
C PRO A 287 1.91 8.40 7.43
N VAL A 288 1.03 7.40 7.41
CA VAL A 288 -0.10 7.28 8.34
C VAL A 288 0.34 7.30 9.81
N ARG A 289 1.50 6.72 10.11
CA ARG A 289 2.12 6.73 11.46
C ARG A 289 2.63 8.10 11.89
N GLU A 290 2.77 9.04 10.96
CA GLU A 290 3.20 10.42 11.22
C GLU A 290 2.03 11.42 11.16
N GLY A 291 0.80 10.92 11.01
CA GLY A 291 -0.43 11.73 11.00
C GLY A 291 -1.04 11.99 9.62
N GLY A 292 -0.34 11.66 8.53
CA GLY A 292 -0.83 11.90 7.16
C GLY A 292 -1.73 10.80 6.59
N LEU A 293 -2.02 10.84 5.29
CA LEU A 293 -2.78 9.80 4.56
C LEU A 293 -1.90 8.66 4.01
N GLY A 294 -0.60 8.91 3.87
CA GLY A 294 0.36 7.96 3.31
C GLY A 294 0.18 7.74 1.82
N ILE A 295 -0.17 8.79 1.07
CA ILE A 295 -0.24 8.80 -0.39
C ILE A 295 0.93 9.65 -0.89
N PRO A 296 2.08 9.05 -1.25
CA PRO A 296 3.26 9.80 -1.62
C PRO A 296 3.06 10.64 -2.88
N LEU A 297 3.77 11.77 -2.98
CA LEU A 297 3.76 12.62 -4.17
C LEU A 297 4.65 12.00 -5.25
N HIS A 298 4.12 11.86 -6.45
CA HIS A 298 4.78 11.26 -7.59
C HIS A 298 5.94 12.11 -8.06
N LYS A 299 5.71 13.43 -8.16
CA LYS A 299 6.71 14.42 -8.60
C LYS A 299 7.98 14.34 -7.76
N ASP A 300 7.83 14.29 -6.44
CA ASP A 300 8.95 14.29 -5.49
C ASP A 300 9.79 13.01 -5.55
N LEU A 301 9.22 11.90 -6.02
CA LEU A 301 9.85 10.58 -5.92
C LEU A 301 10.37 10.05 -7.26
N ALA A 302 9.84 10.51 -8.39
CA ALA A 302 10.12 9.93 -9.70
C ALA A 302 11.62 9.86 -10.02
N HIS A 303 12.37 10.93 -9.76
CA HIS A 303 13.80 10.97 -10.04
C HIS A 303 14.60 9.96 -9.21
N GLU A 304 14.48 10.02 -7.88
CA GLU A 304 15.26 9.15 -6.99
C GLU A 304 14.85 7.68 -7.10
N LEU A 305 13.57 7.39 -7.35
CA LEU A 305 13.10 6.00 -7.54
C LEU A 305 13.63 5.38 -8.84
N PHE A 306 13.71 6.17 -9.91
CA PHE A 306 14.29 5.72 -11.18
C PHE A 306 15.79 5.42 -11.01
N GLN A 307 16.55 6.33 -10.38
CA GLN A 307 17.99 6.10 -10.14
C GLN A 307 18.22 4.89 -9.22
N ALA A 308 17.47 4.77 -8.13
CA ALA A 308 17.55 3.63 -7.23
C ALA A 308 17.25 2.30 -7.94
N ALA A 309 16.28 2.26 -8.86
CA ALA A 309 15.97 1.07 -9.65
C ALA A 309 17.07 0.74 -10.67
N LYS A 310 17.65 1.77 -11.30
CA LYS A 310 18.79 1.63 -12.22
C LYS A 310 20.00 1.03 -11.52
N GLU A 311 20.41 1.61 -10.39
CA GLU A 311 21.53 1.12 -9.58
C GLU A 311 21.29 -0.30 -9.05
N ALA A 312 20.06 -0.59 -8.59
CA ALA A 312 19.70 -1.92 -8.10
C ALA A 312 19.72 -3.00 -9.19
N SER A 313 19.61 -2.61 -10.47
CA SER A 313 19.64 -3.54 -11.61
C SER A 313 21.06 -3.91 -12.03
N GLN A 314 22.08 -3.14 -11.61
CA GLN A 314 23.46 -3.31 -12.07
C GLN A 314 24.03 -4.71 -11.83
N PRO A 315 23.85 -5.36 -10.67
CA PRO A 315 24.38 -6.72 -10.45
C PRO A 315 23.77 -7.75 -11.42
N THR A 316 22.49 -7.62 -11.76
CA THR A 316 21.83 -8.50 -12.73
C THR A 316 22.34 -8.23 -14.15
N LEU A 317 22.53 -6.96 -14.51
CA LEU A 317 23.10 -6.57 -15.80
C LEU A 317 24.52 -7.13 -16.00
N ASP A 318 25.35 -7.10 -14.96
CA ASP A 318 26.70 -7.65 -15.00
C ASP A 318 26.71 -9.17 -15.24
N LEU A 319 25.71 -9.89 -14.74
CA LEU A 319 25.53 -11.32 -15.03
C LEU A 319 25.06 -11.57 -16.47
N ILE A 320 24.14 -10.74 -16.98
CA ILE A 320 23.62 -10.84 -18.36
C ILE A 320 24.73 -10.59 -19.38
N ARG A 321 25.65 -9.65 -19.10
CA ARG A 321 26.74 -9.27 -20.01
C ARG A 321 27.88 -10.30 -20.07
N LYS A 322 27.95 -11.27 -19.15
CA LYS A 322 29.01 -12.29 -19.14
C LYS A 322 28.78 -13.33 -20.26
N PRO A 323 29.83 -13.71 -21.02
CA PRO A 323 29.72 -14.79 -22.00
C PRO A 323 29.35 -16.13 -21.34
N LEU A 324 28.47 -16.91 -21.98
CA LEU A 324 28.07 -18.25 -21.53
C LEU A 324 29.21 -19.29 -21.50
N ALA A 325 30.36 -18.99 -22.11
CA ALA A 325 31.45 -19.95 -22.36
C ALA A 325 32.37 -20.24 -21.16
N GLN A 326 32.09 -19.70 -19.96
CA GLN A 326 32.86 -20.06 -18.76
C GLN A 326 32.07 -21.06 -17.91
N PRO A 327 32.53 -22.32 -17.78
CA PRO A 327 31.93 -23.29 -16.87
C PRO A 327 32.15 -22.80 -15.44
N THR A 328 31.14 -22.19 -14.83
CA THR A 328 31.16 -21.93 -13.39
C THR A 328 30.68 -23.19 -12.68
N LEU A 329 31.61 -24.13 -12.47
CA LEU A 329 31.41 -25.32 -11.63
C LEU A 329 31.40 -25.00 -10.13
N ASP A 330 31.55 -23.74 -9.72
CA ASP A 330 31.32 -23.29 -8.35
C ASP A 330 30.49 -22.00 -8.35
N GLN A 331 29.17 -22.14 -8.18
CA GLN A 331 28.33 -21.08 -7.61
C GLN A 331 27.75 -21.56 -6.28
N SER A 332 28.59 -22.16 -5.43
CA SER A 332 28.28 -22.21 -4.01
C SER A 332 28.44 -20.80 -3.45
N GLN A 333 27.30 -20.23 -3.08
CA GLN A 333 27.04 -18.99 -2.34
C GLN A 333 26.54 -17.83 -3.22
N PRO A 334 25.30 -17.33 -2.96
CA PRO A 334 24.99 -15.96 -3.32
C PRO A 334 26.02 -15.07 -2.62
N ASN A 335 26.54 -14.07 -3.32
CA ASN A 335 27.33 -12.97 -2.73
C ASN A 335 26.49 -12.27 -1.63
N GLN A 336 26.40 -12.88 -0.45
CA GLN A 336 25.94 -12.27 0.79
C GLN A 336 27.14 -11.47 1.34
N GLY A 337 27.45 -10.32 0.74
CA GLY A 337 28.57 -9.54 1.24
C GLY A 337 29.04 -8.34 0.43
N GLN A 338 28.62 -8.19 -0.84
CA GLN A 338 28.91 -6.92 -1.53
C GLN A 338 27.92 -5.85 -1.06
N PRO A 339 28.38 -4.72 -0.50
CA PRO A 339 27.50 -3.63 -0.14
C PRO A 339 26.78 -3.16 -1.40
N ARG A 340 25.44 -3.06 -1.34
CA ARG A 340 24.68 -2.37 -2.39
C ARG A 340 25.22 -0.96 -2.48
N LEU A 341 25.78 -0.58 -3.63
CA LEU A 341 26.29 0.79 -3.85
C LEU A 341 25.16 1.83 -3.81
N GLY A 342 23.94 1.44 -4.19
CA GLY A 342 22.79 2.32 -4.38
C GLY A 342 21.72 2.25 -3.29
N LYS A 343 20.90 3.32 -3.21
CA LYS A 343 19.73 3.35 -2.33
C LYS A 343 18.66 2.38 -2.84
N THR A 344 17.99 1.70 -1.92
CA THR A 344 16.74 0.97 -2.25
C THR A 344 15.57 1.94 -2.36
N ALA A 345 14.52 1.57 -3.11
CA ALA A 345 13.27 2.35 -3.14
C ALA A 345 12.67 2.57 -1.74
N GLN A 346 12.83 1.61 -0.83
CA GLN A 346 12.39 1.76 0.54
C GLN A 346 13.18 2.84 1.29
N GLN A 347 14.50 2.93 1.06
CA GLN A 347 15.33 3.99 1.62
C GLN A 347 14.98 5.35 1.03
N VAL A 348 14.84 5.46 -0.30
CA VAL A 348 14.38 6.70 -0.97
C VAL A 348 13.09 7.20 -0.35
N LEU A 349 12.08 6.33 -0.24
CA LEU A 349 10.80 6.69 0.36
C LEU A 349 10.93 7.07 1.84
N LYS A 350 11.78 6.37 2.61
CA LYS A 350 11.99 6.67 4.04
C LYS A 350 12.68 8.03 4.24
N GLU A 351 13.68 8.34 3.41
CA GLU A 351 14.42 9.60 3.45
C GLU A 351 13.53 10.78 3.04
N ALA A 352 12.80 10.65 1.93
CA ALA A 352 11.83 11.66 1.49
C ALA A 352 10.77 11.92 2.57
N ASN A 353 10.27 10.88 3.23
CA ASN A 353 9.32 11.04 4.33
C ASN A 353 9.94 11.68 5.58
N LYS A 354 11.20 11.37 5.90
CA LYS A 354 11.91 11.97 7.04
C LYS A 354 12.15 13.46 6.79
N ALA A 355 12.62 13.82 5.60
CA ALA A 355 12.84 15.21 5.20
C ALA A 355 11.52 16.01 5.24
N ARG A 356 10.46 15.46 4.64
CA ARG A 356 9.13 16.08 4.66
C ARG A 356 8.58 16.25 6.07
N LEU A 357 8.78 15.26 6.95
CA LEU A 357 8.34 15.36 8.34
C LEU A 357 9.07 16.45 9.10
N ALA A 358 10.38 16.60 8.90
CA ALA A 358 11.16 17.65 9.56
C ALA A 358 10.62 19.05 9.21
N VAL A 359 10.53 19.35 7.91
CA VAL A 359 9.97 20.62 7.41
C VAL A 359 8.55 20.83 7.92
N PHE A 360 7.70 19.80 7.82
CA PHE A 360 6.32 19.90 8.26
C PHE A 360 6.19 20.20 9.77
N LEU A 361 7.06 19.65 10.62
CA LEU A 361 7.02 19.89 12.07
C LEU A 361 7.54 21.28 12.45
N GLU A 362 8.50 21.82 11.71
CA GLU A 362 9.00 23.19 11.89
C GLU A 362 7.88 24.21 11.64
N ASP A 363 7.10 24.00 10.58
CA ASP A 363 5.99 24.89 10.18
C ASP A 363 4.68 24.61 10.92
N LEU A 364 4.59 23.56 11.75
CA LEU A 364 3.33 23.11 12.35
C LEU A 364 2.87 24.06 13.48
N PRO A 365 1.74 24.77 13.31
CA PRO A 365 1.18 25.61 14.37
C PRO A 365 0.88 24.81 15.64
N ALA A 366 1.09 25.43 16.80
CA ALA A 366 0.86 24.80 18.10
C ALA A 366 -0.57 24.22 18.23
N SER A 367 -1.57 24.90 17.65
CA SER A 367 -2.98 24.49 17.64
C SER A 367 -3.23 23.16 16.93
N TYR A 368 -2.32 22.69 16.07
CA TYR A 368 -2.46 21.44 15.31
C TYR A 368 -1.59 20.30 15.83
N ARG A 369 -0.70 20.56 16.80
CA ARG A 369 0.20 19.54 17.36
C ARG A 369 -0.57 18.37 17.99
N HIS A 370 -1.62 18.66 18.76
CA HIS A 370 -2.46 17.63 19.38
C HIS A 370 -3.23 16.81 18.33
N ALA A 371 -3.83 17.47 17.34
CA ALA A 371 -4.54 16.79 16.26
C ALA A 371 -3.61 15.85 15.47
N ARG A 372 -2.39 16.31 15.15
CA ARG A 372 -1.35 15.49 14.51
C ARG A 372 -1.02 14.26 15.35
N LEU A 373 -0.78 14.45 16.65
CA LEU A 373 -0.40 13.39 17.58
C LEU A 373 -1.50 12.32 17.68
N GLU A 374 -2.77 12.73 17.76
CA GLU A 374 -3.91 11.80 17.69
C GLU A 374 -3.99 11.07 16.35
N ASN A 375 -3.85 11.77 15.23
CA ASN A 375 -3.88 11.16 13.88
C ASN A 375 -2.74 10.14 13.65
N ALA A 376 -1.59 10.36 14.30
CA ALA A 376 -0.41 9.49 14.28
C ALA A 376 -0.51 8.30 15.24
N SER A 377 -1.39 8.38 16.25
CA SER A 377 -1.53 7.37 17.29
C SER A 377 -1.92 6.00 16.74
N TYR A 378 -1.62 4.95 17.51
CA TYR A 378 -1.89 3.57 17.11
C TYR A 378 -3.37 3.36 16.75
N LEU A 379 -4.31 3.81 17.58
CA LEU A 379 -5.74 3.67 17.32
C LEU A 379 -6.29 4.77 16.40
N GLY A 380 -5.77 6.00 16.46
CA GLY A 380 -6.25 7.13 15.65
C GLY A 380 -6.01 6.97 14.14
N ARG A 381 -5.14 6.02 13.75
CA ARG A 381 -4.79 5.75 12.36
C ARG A 381 -5.40 4.47 11.77
N LYS A 382 -5.98 3.60 12.61
CA LYS A 382 -6.43 2.25 12.20
C LYS A 382 -7.64 2.29 11.27
N TRP A 383 -8.60 3.18 11.52
CA TRP A 383 -9.83 3.32 10.73
C TRP A 383 -9.58 3.48 9.22
N LEU A 384 -8.46 4.09 8.82
CA LEU A 384 -8.09 4.31 7.42
C LEU A 384 -7.92 3.02 6.60
N GLY A 385 -7.71 1.87 7.26
CA GLY A 385 -7.54 0.56 6.63
C GLY A 385 -8.63 -0.44 6.99
N VAL A 386 -9.71 -0.01 7.66
CA VAL A 386 -10.77 -0.94 8.07
C VAL A 386 -11.71 -1.19 6.91
N LEU A 387 -11.79 -2.46 6.49
CA LEU A 387 -12.70 -2.90 5.44
C LEU A 387 -14.16 -2.95 5.95
N PRO A 388 -15.13 -2.41 5.22
CA PRO A 388 -16.55 -2.38 5.62
C PRO A 388 -17.25 -3.72 5.36
N THR A 389 -16.69 -4.84 5.84
CA THR A 389 -17.25 -6.20 5.64
C THR A 389 -18.54 -6.48 6.42
N GLN A 390 -18.87 -5.62 7.39
CA GLN A 390 -20.08 -5.69 8.21
C GLN A 390 -20.51 -4.30 8.64
N LYS A 391 -21.80 -4.10 8.92
CA LYS A 391 -22.39 -2.80 9.26
C LYS A 391 -21.67 -2.06 10.39
N ALA A 392 -21.15 -2.78 11.40
CA ALA A 392 -20.40 -2.18 12.50
C ALA A 392 -19.09 -1.51 12.04
N LEU A 393 -18.48 -2.06 10.97
CA LEU A 393 -17.23 -1.60 10.38
C LEU A 393 -17.42 -0.54 9.27
N SER A 394 -18.66 -0.24 8.89
CA SER A 394 -18.99 0.69 7.81
C SER A 394 -19.24 2.11 8.33
N PHE A 395 -18.55 3.10 7.80
CA PHE A 395 -18.86 4.51 8.00
C PHE A 395 -19.94 4.99 7.02
N ALA A 396 -20.76 5.93 7.46
CA ALA A 396 -21.53 6.76 6.54
C ALA A 396 -20.62 7.79 5.85
N ASP A 397 -21.01 8.29 4.68
CA ASP A 397 -20.18 9.24 3.93
C ASP A 397 -19.88 10.53 4.68
N SER A 398 -20.83 11.03 5.47
CA SER A 398 -20.60 12.18 6.37
C SER A 398 -19.55 11.87 7.44
N GLU A 399 -19.50 10.62 7.92
CA GLU A 399 -18.51 10.20 8.93
C GLU A 399 -17.10 10.16 8.31
N VAL A 400 -16.97 9.62 7.10
CA VAL A 400 -15.69 9.63 6.35
C VAL A 400 -15.24 11.05 6.03
N THR A 401 -16.17 11.89 5.59
CA THR A 401 -15.92 13.30 5.25
C THR A 401 -15.32 14.03 6.44
N GLU A 402 -16.01 14.01 7.60
CA GLU A 402 -15.50 14.71 8.80
C GLU A 402 -14.24 14.08 9.38
N ALA A 403 -14.08 12.74 9.28
CA ALA A 403 -12.86 12.07 9.69
C ALA A 403 -11.65 12.52 8.86
N LEU A 404 -11.81 12.62 7.53
CA LEU A 404 -10.77 13.14 6.63
C LEU A 404 -10.52 14.63 6.86
N ARG A 405 -11.57 15.43 7.10
CA ARG A 405 -11.43 16.85 7.45
C ARG A 405 -10.56 17.03 8.70
N SER A 406 -10.87 16.30 9.76
CA SER A 406 -10.05 16.31 10.99
C SER A 406 -8.62 15.83 10.74
N ARG A 407 -8.41 14.87 9.83
CA ARG A 407 -7.08 14.35 9.52
C ARG A 407 -6.22 15.31 8.72
N LEU A 408 -6.83 16.07 7.82
CA LEU A 408 -6.20 17.06 6.94
C LEU A 408 -6.24 18.49 7.53
N PHE A 409 -6.55 18.62 8.81
CA PHE A 409 -6.62 19.88 9.55
C PHE A 409 -7.61 20.92 9.02
N TYR A 410 -8.69 20.47 8.39
CA TYR A 410 -9.79 21.35 8.07
C TYR A 410 -10.59 21.69 9.34
N PRO A 411 -10.83 22.98 9.61
CA PRO A 411 -11.71 23.35 10.71
C PRO A 411 -13.15 22.92 10.40
N ILE A 412 -13.95 22.76 11.45
CA ILE A 412 -15.34 22.29 11.31
C ILE A 412 -16.18 23.38 10.62
N LYS A 413 -15.98 24.64 11.01
CA LYS A 413 -16.50 25.82 10.31
C LYS A 413 -15.34 26.78 10.00
N PRO A 414 -15.49 27.68 9.00
CA PRO A 414 -14.58 28.81 8.82
C PRO A 414 -14.39 29.57 10.14
N ILE A 415 -13.19 30.11 10.39
CA ILE A 415 -12.87 30.83 11.63
C ILE A 415 -13.83 32.02 11.86
N SER A 416 -14.33 32.61 10.77
CA SER A 416 -15.32 33.70 10.79
C SER A 416 -16.73 33.27 11.25
N LEU A 417 -17.02 31.97 11.28
CA LEU A 417 -18.34 31.42 11.62
C LEU A 417 -18.27 30.64 12.94
N PRO A 418 -18.85 31.17 14.04
CA PRO A 418 -18.86 30.48 15.31
C PRO A 418 -19.71 29.22 15.27
N CYS A 419 -19.47 28.33 16.24
CA CYS A 419 -20.28 27.14 16.47
C CYS A 419 -21.74 27.53 16.70
N SER A 420 -22.64 26.96 15.90
CA SER A 420 -24.07 27.26 15.96
C SER A 420 -24.73 26.82 17.26
N SER A 421 -24.08 25.96 18.05
CA SER A 421 -24.61 25.48 19.33
C SER A 421 -24.12 26.27 20.54
N CYS A 422 -22.84 26.67 20.57
CA CYS A 422 -22.25 27.30 21.76
C CYS A 422 -21.58 28.66 21.52
N GLY A 423 -21.56 29.17 20.28
CA GLY A 423 -21.02 30.49 19.93
C GLY A 423 -19.49 30.60 19.91
N ALA A 424 -18.75 29.56 20.27
CA ALA A 424 -17.28 29.56 20.27
C ALA A 424 -16.70 29.29 18.87
N ILE A 425 -15.43 29.59 18.64
CA ILE A 425 -14.73 29.27 17.39
C ILE A 425 -14.67 27.74 17.23
N ALA A 426 -15.19 27.22 16.12
CA ALA A 426 -15.26 25.79 15.83
C ALA A 426 -13.95 25.25 15.21
N ALA A 427 -12.84 25.48 15.91
CA ALA A 427 -11.52 24.97 15.54
C ALA A 427 -11.43 23.43 15.70
N LEU A 428 -10.33 22.83 15.24
CA LEU A 428 -10.06 21.41 15.48
C LEU A 428 -10.05 21.09 16.98
N GLY A 429 -10.67 19.98 17.35
CA GLY A 429 -10.82 19.56 18.74
C GLY A 429 -12.06 20.15 19.44
N HIS A 430 -12.75 21.12 18.83
CA HIS A 430 -14.00 21.66 19.37
C HIS A 430 -15.11 20.60 19.43
N GLN A 431 -15.11 19.63 18.51
CA GLN A 431 -16.07 18.52 18.48
C GLN A 431 -16.01 17.65 19.74
N ASP A 432 -14.90 17.67 20.46
CA ASP A 432 -14.70 16.86 21.66
C ASP A 432 -15.20 17.58 22.93
N THR A 433 -15.29 18.92 22.91
CA THR A 433 -15.60 19.76 24.08
C THR A 433 -16.97 20.44 24.00
N CYS A 434 -17.51 20.68 22.80
CA CYS A 434 -18.76 21.41 22.60
C CYS A 434 -19.97 20.74 23.29
N LYS A 435 -20.55 21.41 24.29
CA LYS A 435 -21.70 20.89 25.05
C LYS A 435 -22.97 20.74 24.20
N GLY A 436 -23.15 21.60 23.20
CA GLY A 436 -24.32 21.58 22.32
C GLY A 436 -24.18 20.67 21.10
N ALA A 437 -23.02 20.07 20.87
CA ALA A 437 -22.80 19.10 19.80
C ALA A 437 -23.35 17.72 20.17
N ASN A 438 -23.71 16.92 19.16
CA ASN A 438 -24.12 15.53 19.35
C ASN A 438 -22.90 14.62 19.60
N ARG A 439 -22.31 14.76 20.80
CA ARG A 439 -21.04 14.11 21.16
C ARG A 439 -21.14 12.59 21.33
N ARG A 440 -22.35 12.05 21.48
CA ARG A 440 -22.62 10.60 21.66
C ARG A 440 -21.65 9.91 22.63
N TRP A 441 -21.27 10.60 23.71
CA TRP A 441 -20.17 10.18 24.59
C TRP A 441 -20.47 8.86 25.32
N ILE A 442 -21.71 8.64 25.75
CA ILE A 442 -22.19 7.36 26.30
C ILE A 442 -22.09 6.25 25.25
N ALA A 443 -22.65 6.47 24.05
CA ALA A 443 -22.60 5.48 22.99
C ALA A 443 -21.16 5.15 22.53
N ARG A 444 -20.24 6.12 22.57
CA ARG A 444 -18.80 5.91 22.34
C ARG A 444 -18.21 4.98 23.40
N HIS A 445 -18.40 5.31 24.67
CA HIS A 445 -17.90 4.52 25.80
C HIS A 445 -18.45 3.10 25.72
N ASP A 446 -19.77 2.93 25.59
CA ASP A 446 -20.40 1.61 25.46
C ASP A 446 -19.87 0.82 24.26
N ALA A 447 -19.60 1.47 23.12
CA ALA A 447 -19.08 0.80 21.94
C ALA A 447 -17.67 0.25 22.16
N ILE A 448 -16.82 1.00 22.86
CA ILE A 448 -15.46 0.58 23.21
C ILE A 448 -15.52 -0.52 24.26
N THR A 449 -16.33 -0.38 25.32
CA THR A 449 -16.53 -1.41 26.35
C THR A 449 -17.02 -2.71 25.75
N ARG A 450 -18.02 -2.66 24.85
CA ARG A 450 -18.49 -3.84 24.12
C ARG A 450 -17.43 -4.43 23.20
N ALA A 451 -16.53 -3.62 22.64
CA ALA A 451 -15.43 -4.13 21.81
C ALA A 451 -14.47 -4.98 22.63
N PHE A 452 -14.06 -4.51 23.82
CA PHE A 452 -13.26 -5.29 24.75
C PHE A 452 -13.96 -6.57 25.18
N ILE A 453 -15.19 -6.47 25.68
CA ILE A 453 -15.94 -7.63 26.17
C ILE A 453 -16.08 -8.69 25.07
N ARG A 454 -16.49 -8.30 23.85
CA ARG A 454 -16.63 -9.26 22.74
C ARG A 454 -15.31 -9.91 22.35
N ALA A 455 -14.23 -9.14 22.27
CA ALA A 455 -12.93 -9.67 21.90
C ALA A 455 -12.43 -10.66 22.98
N LEU A 456 -12.46 -10.25 24.24
CA LEU A 456 -11.98 -11.09 25.35
C LEU A 456 -12.85 -12.33 25.57
N SER A 457 -14.17 -12.20 25.45
CA SER A 457 -15.10 -13.35 25.55
C SER A 457 -14.96 -14.34 24.39
N SER A 458 -14.27 -13.98 23.30
CA SER A 458 -13.96 -14.93 22.21
C SER A 458 -12.88 -15.94 22.60
N GLN A 459 -12.15 -15.71 23.69
CA GLN A 459 -11.11 -16.60 24.18
C GLN A 459 -11.67 -17.56 25.23
N PRO A 460 -11.66 -18.88 24.99
CA PRO A 460 -12.25 -19.86 25.91
C PRO A 460 -11.60 -19.90 27.30
N ILE A 461 -10.34 -19.45 27.40
CA ILE A 461 -9.57 -19.45 28.65
C ILE A 461 -9.86 -18.24 29.55
N LEU A 462 -10.61 -17.25 29.05
CA LEU A 462 -10.90 -16.02 29.78
C LEU A 462 -12.36 -16.02 30.26
N GLU A 463 -12.56 -15.74 31.54
CA GLU A 463 -13.88 -15.42 32.06
C GLU A 463 -14.02 -13.89 32.09
N VAL A 464 -15.05 -13.36 31.42
CA VAL A 464 -15.28 -11.92 31.31
C VAL A 464 -16.62 -11.57 31.97
N GLU A 465 -16.57 -10.75 33.01
CA GLU A 465 -17.77 -10.24 33.68
C GLU A 465 -18.02 -8.78 33.29
N LYS A 466 -19.23 -8.48 32.81
CA LYS A 466 -19.66 -7.12 32.48
C LYS A 466 -20.16 -6.40 33.73
N GLU A 467 -19.74 -5.14 33.91
CA GLU A 467 -20.20 -4.26 34.99
C GLU A 467 -20.09 -4.87 36.40
N PRO A 468 -18.97 -5.51 36.78
CA PRO A 468 -18.85 -6.22 38.05
C PRO A 468 -18.92 -5.27 39.24
N LEU A 469 -19.57 -5.72 40.32
CA LEU A 469 -19.63 -4.97 41.58
C LEU A 469 -18.26 -5.00 42.26
N VAL A 470 -17.70 -3.83 42.53
CA VAL A 470 -16.41 -3.64 43.20
C VAL A 470 -16.60 -3.41 44.70
N HIS A 471 -17.60 -2.61 45.07
CA HIS A 471 -17.89 -2.32 46.47
C HIS A 471 -19.41 -2.28 46.70
N PRO A 472 -19.97 -3.18 47.52
CA PRO A 472 -21.41 -3.25 47.75
C PRO A 472 -22.00 -1.96 48.34
N GLU A 473 -21.33 -1.36 49.32
CA GLU A 473 -21.87 -0.20 50.06
C GLU A 473 -21.95 1.08 49.22
N THR A 474 -21.05 1.27 48.25
CA THR A 474 -21.04 2.45 47.37
C THR A 474 -21.66 2.16 46.01
N SER A 475 -22.13 0.92 45.79
CA SER A 475 -22.59 0.42 44.48
C SER A 475 -21.58 0.68 43.35
N LEU A 476 -20.29 0.75 43.69
CA LEU A 476 -19.23 1.04 42.73
C LEU A 476 -19.06 -0.15 41.78
N ARG A 477 -19.14 0.11 40.48
CA ARG A 477 -18.94 -0.89 39.41
C ARG A 477 -17.81 -0.46 38.48
N ALA A 478 -16.99 -1.42 38.08
CA ALA A 478 -16.05 -1.25 36.98
C ALA A 478 -16.76 -1.55 35.64
N ASP A 479 -16.17 -1.24 34.49
CA ASP A 479 -16.81 -1.51 33.19
C ASP A 479 -16.81 -3.00 32.86
N PHE A 480 -15.70 -3.68 33.13
CA PHE A 480 -15.59 -5.14 33.01
C PHE A 480 -14.47 -5.70 33.91
N ALA A 481 -14.53 -6.99 34.18
CA ALA A 481 -13.42 -7.75 34.77
C ALA A 481 -13.06 -8.94 33.90
N VAL A 482 -11.80 -9.36 33.97
CA VAL A 482 -11.26 -10.54 33.31
C VAL A 482 -10.61 -11.42 34.37
N THR A 483 -11.05 -12.68 34.47
CA THR A 483 -10.40 -13.69 35.30
C THR A 483 -9.42 -14.48 34.42
N LEU A 484 -8.16 -14.53 34.85
CA LEU A 484 -7.09 -15.32 34.23
C LEU A 484 -6.51 -16.25 35.30
N GLY A 485 -6.82 -17.55 35.20
CA GLY A 485 -6.48 -18.52 36.24
C GLY A 485 -7.15 -18.14 37.57
N ASN A 486 -6.34 -17.89 38.60
CA ASN A 486 -6.84 -17.54 39.94
C ASN A 486 -6.87 -16.02 40.19
N SER A 487 -6.45 -15.21 39.22
CA SER A 487 -6.36 -13.75 39.36
C SER A 487 -7.47 -13.06 38.58
N ARG A 488 -8.17 -12.13 39.23
CA ARG A 488 -9.24 -11.34 38.62
C ARG A 488 -8.82 -9.89 38.49
N TYR A 489 -8.82 -9.37 37.27
CA TYR A 489 -8.43 -8.00 36.95
C TYR A 489 -9.65 -7.16 36.56
N TYR A 490 -9.72 -5.93 37.05
CA TYR A 490 -10.82 -5.00 36.82
C TYR A 490 -10.37 -3.83 35.95
N TYR A 491 -11.24 -3.44 35.02
CA TYR A 491 -10.95 -2.42 34.03
C TYR A 491 -12.08 -1.38 33.99
N ASP A 492 -11.69 -0.12 33.88
CA ASP A 492 -12.62 1.00 33.73
C ASP A 492 -12.07 1.94 32.64
N ILE A 493 -12.91 2.24 31.67
CA ILE A 493 -12.58 2.96 30.45
C ILE A 493 -12.94 4.43 30.61
N GLN A 494 -12.01 5.31 30.25
CA GLN A 494 -12.27 6.74 30.16
C GLN A 494 -11.75 7.30 28.84
N ILE A 495 -12.62 8.06 28.15
CA ILE A 495 -12.25 8.82 26.96
C ILE A 495 -12.10 10.29 27.35
N VAL A 496 -10.92 10.87 27.11
CA VAL A 496 -10.54 12.22 27.52
C VAL A 496 -10.44 13.13 26.30
N ALA A 497 -11.10 14.29 26.35
CA ALA A 497 -10.84 15.36 25.40
C ALA A 497 -9.54 16.07 25.81
N ILE A 498 -8.50 15.96 24.98
CA ILE A 498 -7.20 16.61 25.23
C ILE A 498 -7.19 18.10 24.82
N SER A 499 -8.28 18.56 24.20
CA SER A 499 -8.53 19.96 23.81
C SER A 499 -9.40 20.73 24.82
N LYS A 500 -9.71 20.15 25.98
CA LYS A 500 -10.50 20.81 27.04
C LYS A 500 -9.67 21.90 27.73
N ASP A 501 -10.32 22.92 28.29
CA ASP A 501 -9.63 24.04 28.96
C ASP A 501 -8.73 23.61 30.14
N SER A 502 -9.08 22.50 30.79
CA SER A 502 -8.27 21.91 31.88
C SER A 502 -7.16 20.97 31.41
N ALA A 503 -6.96 20.80 30.09
CA ALA A 503 -5.88 19.97 29.56
C ALA A 503 -4.52 20.62 29.80
N LYS A 504 -3.52 19.78 30.08
CA LYS A 504 -2.11 20.18 30.11
C LYS A 504 -1.60 20.38 28.68
N GLU A 505 -0.52 21.14 28.54
CA GLU A 505 0.14 21.36 27.24
C GLU A 505 0.59 20.04 26.59
N ASP A 506 1.18 19.14 27.39
CA ASP A 506 1.46 17.77 26.99
C ASP A 506 0.19 16.89 27.13
N PRO A 507 -0.31 16.30 26.02
CA PRO A 507 -1.47 15.41 26.06
C PRO A 507 -1.28 14.20 26.98
N TYR A 508 -0.08 13.62 27.06
CA TYR A 508 0.16 12.44 27.90
C TYR A 508 0.03 12.76 29.38
N SER A 509 0.43 13.96 29.80
CA SER A 509 0.21 14.46 31.16
C SER A 509 -1.29 14.57 31.49
N THR A 510 -2.12 15.02 30.55
CA THR A 510 -3.58 15.05 30.71
C THR A 510 -4.19 13.65 30.86
N LEU A 511 -3.71 12.68 30.08
CA LEU A 511 -4.17 11.29 30.17
C LEU A 511 -3.73 10.63 31.49
N ARG A 512 -2.50 10.93 31.96
CA ARG A 512 -1.97 10.42 33.24
C ARG A 512 -2.78 10.92 34.44
N GLU A 513 -3.16 12.19 34.45
CA GLU A 513 -4.00 12.76 35.51
C GLU A 513 -5.35 12.03 35.61
N ALA A 514 -5.97 11.72 34.47
CA ALA A 514 -7.21 10.93 34.42
C ALA A 514 -6.99 9.48 34.91
N ALA A 515 -5.86 8.85 34.55
CA ALA A 515 -5.50 7.52 35.05
C ALA A 515 -5.35 7.51 36.57
N GLU A 516 -4.67 8.51 37.15
CA GLU A 516 -4.51 8.65 38.59
C GLU A 516 -5.84 8.88 39.32
N GLU A 517 -6.73 9.69 38.76
CA GLU A 517 -8.08 9.90 39.31
C GLU A 517 -8.85 8.58 39.37
N LYS A 518 -8.79 7.75 38.32
CA LYS A 518 -9.39 6.40 38.32
C LYS A 518 -8.74 5.49 39.34
N ARG A 519 -7.41 5.48 39.50
CA ARG A 519 -6.74 4.69 40.54
C ARG A 519 -7.16 5.13 41.95
N ARG A 520 -7.35 6.43 42.19
CA ARG A 520 -7.87 6.92 43.47
C ARG A 520 -9.30 6.42 43.71
N LYS A 521 -10.16 6.44 42.68
CA LYS A 521 -11.53 5.92 42.73
C LYS A 521 -11.59 4.43 43.06
N TYR A 522 -10.70 3.62 42.47
CA TYR A 522 -10.65 2.16 42.62
C TYR A 522 -9.51 1.68 43.54
N ARG A 523 -9.08 2.52 44.50
CA ARG A 523 -7.92 2.23 45.36
C ARG A 523 -8.04 0.90 46.11
N SER A 524 -9.26 0.48 46.46
CA SER A 524 -9.54 -0.78 47.15
C SER A 524 -9.09 -2.03 46.40
N LEU A 525 -9.02 -1.96 45.06
CA LEU A 525 -8.61 -3.08 44.21
C LEU A 525 -7.09 -3.22 44.06
N GLY A 526 -6.31 -2.21 44.49
CA GLY A 526 -4.85 -2.23 44.44
C GLY A 526 -4.30 -2.59 43.05
N ALA A 527 -3.42 -3.60 43.00
CA ALA A 527 -2.76 -4.06 41.76
C ALA A 527 -3.69 -4.78 40.78
N PHE A 528 -4.91 -5.15 41.20
CA PHE A 528 -5.89 -5.84 40.36
C PHE A 528 -6.73 -4.88 39.52
N PHE A 529 -6.58 -3.56 39.69
CA PHE A 529 -7.25 -2.56 38.86
C PHE A 529 -6.31 -1.93 37.83
N GLN A 530 -6.76 -1.85 36.58
CA GLN A 530 -6.04 -1.18 35.49
C GLN A 530 -6.97 -0.17 34.79
N PRO A 531 -6.70 1.13 34.87
CA PRO A 531 -7.46 2.13 34.11
C PRO A 531 -7.11 2.03 32.62
N LEU A 532 -8.12 2.13 31.77
CA LEU A 532 -7.96 2.20 30.31
C LEU A 532 -8.34 3.60 29.81
N ILE A 533 -7.33 4.45 29.67
CA ILE A 533 -7.49 5.87 29.34
C ILE A 533 -7.12 6.13 27.88
N PHE A 534 -8.08 6.64 27.12
CA PHE A 534 -7.93 6.99 25.71
C PHE A 534 -8.19 8.48 25.49
N SER A 535 -7.48 9.12 24.57
CA SER A 535 -7.94 10.41 24.03
C SER A 535 -9.09 10.20 23.05
N ALA A 536 -9.89 11.23 22.79
CA ALA A 536 -10.97 11.18 21.81
C ALA A 536 -10.48 10.76 20.41
N GLY A 537 -9.26 11.14 20.01
CA GLY A 537 -8.64 10.74 18.76
C GLY A 537 -7.72 9.50 18.81
N GLY A 538 -7.69 8.76 19.93
CA GLY A 538 -7.05 7.44 19.99
C GLY A 538 -5.63 7.39 20.54
N LEU A 539 -5.13 8.45 21.18
CA LEU A 539 -3.96 8.32 22.05
C LEU A 539 -4.30 7.45 23.26
N MET A 540 -3.29 6.78 23.80
CA MET A 540 -3.40 5.99 25.02
C MET A 540 -2.47 6.59 26.07
N ASP A 541 -2.90 6.57 27.33
CA ASP A 541 -1.95 6.71 28.44
C ASP A 541 -0.86 5.63 28.34
N LEU A 542 0.34 5.90 28.86
CA LEU A 542 1.49 4.99 28.77
C LEU A 542 1.24 3.65 29.44
N GLU A 543 0.53 3.62 30.58
CA GLU A 543 0.17 2.36 31.22
C GLU A 543 -1.00 1.68 30.51
N THR A 544 -1.95 2.47 30.00
CA THR A 544 -3.02 1.94 29.13
C THR A 544 -2.43 1.24 27.91
N ALA A 545 -1.40 1.79 27.26
CA ALA A 545 -0.75 1.16 26.11
C ALA A 545 -0.13 -0.21 26.47
N LYS A 546 0.49 -0.32 27.66
CA LYS A 546 1.05 -1.60 28.17
C LYS A 546 -0.05 -2.60 28.49
N ALA A 547 -1.12 -2.16 29.18
CA ALA A 547 -2.27 -3.00 29.50
C ALA A 547 -2.99 -3.48 28.22
N TYR A 548 -3.18 -2.58 27.26
CA TYR A 548 -3.77 -2.86 25.96
C TYR A 548 -2.97 -3.92 25.20
N GLN A 549 -1.64 -3.80 25.15
CA GLN A 549 -0.77 -4.80 24.53
C GLN A 549 -0.92 -6.17 25.20
N LYS A 550 -0.91 -6.23 26.54
CA LYS A 550 -1.14 -7.49 27.27
C LYS A 550 -2.50 -8.12 26.95
N LEU A 551 -3.55 -7.30 26.86
CA LEU A 551 -4.88 -7.78 26.47
C LEU A 551 -4.87 -8.30 25.02
N GLN A 552 -4.16 -7.64 24.10
CA GLN A 552 -4.03 -8.11 22.72
C GLN A 552 -3.28 -9.45 22.62
N ASP A 553 -2.23 -9.64 23.43
CA ASP A 553 -1.46 -10.88 23.44
C ASP A 553 -2.33 -12.10 23.85
N LEU A 554 -3.37 -11.88 24.65
CA LEU A 554 -4.35 -12.91 25.03
C LEU A 554 -5.33 -13.28 23.91
N LEU A 555 -5.53 -12.41 22.91
CA LEU A 555 -6.57 -12.55 21.88
C LEU A 555 -6.10 -13.29 20.61
N GLY A 556 -4.78 -13.40 20.43
CA GLY A 556 -4.21 -13.75 19.14
C GLY A 556 -4.44 -12.67 18.06
N PRO A 557 -3.82 -12.81 16.88
CA PRO A 557 -3.70 -11.73 15.91
C PRO A 557 -5.04 -11.29 15.29
N PHE A 558 -5.98 -12.22 15.08
CA PHE A 558 -7.26 -11.92 14.45
C PHE A 558 -8.19 -11.10 15.35
N ALA A 559 -8.45 -11.58 16.57
CA ALA A 559 -9.33 -10.89 17.51
C ALA A 559 -8.71 -9.58 18.02
N ALA A 560 -7.39 -9.51 18.17
CA ALA A 560 -6.69 -8.25 18.46
C ALA A 560 -6.90 -7.19 17.35
N ASN A 561 -6.81 -7.58 16.08
CA ASN A 561 -7.06 -6.66 14.96
C ASN A 561 -8.54 -6.23 14.88
N GLN A 562 -9.48 -7.12 15.22
CA GLN A 562 -10.90 -6.78 15.31
C GLN A 562 -11.18 -5.80 16.46
N LEU A 563 -10.53 -5.96 17.61
CA LEU A 563 -10.59 -5.02 18.73
C LEU A 563 -10.09 -3.64 18.30
N ASP A 564 -8.91 -3.55 17.69
CA ASP A 564 -8.34 -2.30 17.19
C ASP A 564 -9.29 -1.57 16.23
N SER A 565 -9.82 -2.31 15.25
CA SER A 565 -10.72 -1.78 14.23
C SER A 565 -12.00 -1.23 14.87
N SER A 566 -12.57 -1.98 15.82
CA SER A 566 -13.79 -1.60 16.51
C SER A 566 -13.61 -0.34 17.36
N ILE A 567 -12.52 -0.25 18.11
CA ILE A 567 -12.23 0.91 18.96
C ILE A 567 -11.92 2.14 18.10
N SER A 568 -11.05 1.98 17.10
CA SER A 568 -10.68 3.07 16.19
C SER A 568 -11.89 3.67 15.47
N LEU A 569 -12.78 2.81 14.94
CA LEU A 569 -14.02 3.27 14.32
C LEU A 569 -14.97 3.93 15.31
N ALA A 570 -15.12 3.41 16.53
CA ALA A 570 -15.99 4.02 17.54
C ALA A 570 -15.52 5.42 17.94
N LEU A 571 -14.21 5.58 18.16
CA LEU A 571 -13.58 6.88 18.44
C LEU A 571 -13.84 7.85 17.29
N MET A 572 -13.51 7.46 16.06
CA MET A 572 -13.61 8.35 14.91
C MET A 572 -15.07 8.65 14.52
N ARG A 573 -15.98 7.65 14.56
CA ARG A 573 -17.41 7.81 14.27
C ARG A 573 -18.03 8.92 15.11
N THR A 574 -17.77 8.89 16.40
CA THR A 574 -18.37 9.82 17.35
C THR A 574 -17.80 11.22 17.22
N ARG A 575 -16.48 11.37 16.98
CA ARG A 575 -15.87 12.66 16.62
C ARG A 575 -16.47 13.23 15.34
N ALA A 576 -16.57 12.40 14.30
CA ALA A 576 -17.13 12.79 13.01
C ALA A 576 -18.61 13.18 13.11
N THR A 577 -19.42 12.43 13.87
CA THR A 577 -20.82 12.77 14.14
C THR A 577 -20.95 14.10 14.88
N SER A 578 -20.09 14.34 15.87
CA SER A 578 -20.06 15.60 16.63
C SER A 578 -19.69 16.77 15.72
N ALA A 579 -18.64 16.62 14.89
CA ALA A 579 -18.23 17.62 13.91
C ALA A 579 -19.35 17.91 12.88
N ALA A 580 -20.00 16.88 12.34
CA ALA A 580 -21.13 17.03 11.42
C ALA A 580 -22.35 17.72 12.09
N SER A 581 -22.55 17.54 13.39
CA SER A 581 -23.60 18.27 14.12
C SER A 581 -23.29 19.75 14.30
N ILE A 582 -22.01 20.09 14.50
CA ILE A 582 -21.55 21.48 14.61
C ILE A 582 -21.57 22.16 13.25
N ALA A 583 -21.20 21.43 12.18
CA ALA A 583 -21.11 21.95 10.82
C ALA A 583 -22.44 22.47 10.27
N ARG A 584 -23.57 21.88 10.68
CA ARG A 584 -24.90 22.30 10.23
C ARG A 584 -25.17 23.77 10.58
N ASP A 585 -25.79 24.48 9.66
CA ASP A 585 -26.29 25.81 9.92
C ASP A 585 -27.57 25.75 10.76
N PRO A 586 -27.82 26.75 11.62
CA PRO A 586 -29.06 26.81 12.37
C PRO A 586 -30.22 26.95 11.37
N PRO A 587 -31.37 26.31 11.62
CA PRO A 587 -32.52 26.41 10.73
C PRO A 587 -32.89 27.89 10.49
N SER A 588 -33.20 28.21 9.23
CA SER A 588 -33.66 29.51 8.76
C SER A 588 -34.92 29.94 9.51
N GLY A 589 -34.71 30.69 10.61
CA GLY A 589 -35.78 31.12 11.51
C GLY A 589 -35.29 31.54 12.90
N LEU A 590 -34.07 31.16 13.29
CA LEU A 590 -33.47 31.53 14.59
C LEU A 590 -32.39 32.62 14.52
N ALA A 591 -32.23 33.28 13.37
CA ALA A 591 -31.29 34.39 13.23
C ALA A 591 -32.00 35.73 13.54
N ARG A 592 -31.82 36.24 14.79
CA ARG A 592 -31.50 37.65 15.15
C ARG A 592 -31.94 38.14 16.54
N SER A 593 -32.64 37.36 17.39
CA SER A 593 -33.19 37.93 18.64
C SER A 593 -32.37 37.74 19.93
N LEU A 594 -31.28 36.94 19.95
CA LEU A 594 -30.58 36.62 21.21
C LEU A 594 -29.17 37.22 21.37
N TRP A 595 -28.71 38.03 20.41
CA TRP A 595 -27.37 38.64 20.45
C TRP A 595 -27.38 40.11 20.89
N ASN A 596 -28.32 40.52 21.73
CA ASN A 596 -28.30 41.82 22.40
C ASN A 596 -28.94 41.71 23.79
N SER A 597 -28.15 41.34 24.79
CA SER A 597 -28.38 41.73 26.20
C SER A 597 -27.09 41.53 27.00
N PRO A 598 -26.42 42.60 27.45
CA PRO A 598 -25.36 42.47 28.43
C PRO A 598 -26.01 42.08 29.77
N ARG A 599 -25.63 40.92 30.32
CA ARG A 599 -25.94 40.60 31.72
C ARG A 599 -25.21 41.62 32.60
N ARG A 600 -25.97 42.58 33.13
CA ARG A 600 -25.53 43.42 34.25
C ARG A 600 -25.29 42.55 35.48
N SER A 601 -24.17 42.83 36.12
CA SER A 601 -23.79 42.44 37.47
C SER A 601 -24.86 42.79 38.50
N SER A 602 -25.18 41.82 39.34
CA SER A 602 -25.53 41.97 40.76
C SER A 602 -25.12 40.71 41.48
#